data_AF-V2ZIM2-F1
#
_entry.id   AF-V2ZIM2-F1
#
_cell.length_a   1.000
_cell.length_b   1.000
_cell.length_c   1.000
_cell.angle_alpha   90.00
_cell.angle_beta   90.00
_cell.angle_gamma   90.00
#
_symmetry.space_group_name_H-M   'P 1'
#
loop_
_entity.id
_entity.type
_entity.pdbx_description
1 polymer ?
#
loop_
_entity_poly.entity_id
_entity_poly.type
_entity_poly.pdbx_seq_one_letter_code
_entity_poly.pdbx_strand_id
1 'polypeptide(L)'
;MGSGNGVGFSTSTRTFLQRCRFSGWRTGVLVQDTWVSAFDCTFEENEIGLHFNHDSGNPMDSRYMGDVFRNNGTAVLLERVSTKESLSFPEAVFSGNGTDIDNRCGQELDLSEATFE
;
A
#
# COMPACT_ATOMS: atom_id res chain seq x y z
N MET A 1 -5.54 13.57 -9.47
CA MET A 1 -4.08 13.51 -9.64
C MET A 1 -3.46 14.49 -8.67
N GLY A 2 -2.40 14.09 -7.98
CA GLY A 2 -1.60 14.95 -7.11
C GLY A 2 -0.58 15.79 -7.91
N SER A 3 0.18 16.61 -7.19
CA SER A 3 1.20 17.51 -7.77
C SER A 3 2.64 16.97 -7.70
N GLY A 4 2.81 15.70 -7.35
CA GLY A 4 4.08 15.08 -6.97
C GLY A 4 4.50 15.35 -5.52
N ASN A 5 3.68 16.08 -4.75
CA ASN A 5 3.93 16.40 -3.34
C ASN A 5 2.76 15.99 -2.46
N GLY A 6 3.02 15.82 -1.15
CA GLY A 6 2.00 15.55 -0.15
C GLY A 6 1.46 14.11 -0.15
N VAL A 7 0.39 13.91 0.61
CA VAL A 7 -0.25 12.60 0.82
C VAL A 7 -1.64 12.62 0.17
N GLY A 8 -1.95 11.63 -0.67
CA GLY A 8 -3.24 11.52 -1.34
C GLY A 8 -4.38 11.11 -0.39
N PHE A 9 -4.10 10.21 0.54
CA PHE A 9 -5.04 9.81 1.58
C PHE A 9 -4.32 9.36 2.86
N SER A 10 -4.82 9.83 3.99
CA SER A 10 -4.43 9.41 5.34
C SER A 10 -5.63 9.58 6.26
N THR A 11 -5.77 8.71 7.26
CA THR A 11 -6.95 8.70 8.12
C THR A 11 -6.60 8.29 9.55
N SER A 12 -7.36 8.80 10.51
CA SER A 12 -7.33 8.38 11.92
C SER A 12 -8.41 7.35 12.26
N THR A 13 -9.24 6.96 11.29
CA THR A 13 -10.26 5.92 11.44
C THR A 13 -10.00 4.74 10.53
N ARG A 14 -10.22 3.53 11.03
CA ARG A 14 -10.13 2.30 10.22
C ARG A 14 -10.97 2.44 8.94
N THR A 15 -10.34 2.23 7.80
CA THR A 15 -10.94 2.48 6.49
C THR A 15 -10.70 1.31 5.56
N PHE A 16 -11.72 0.98 4.77
CA PHE A 16 -11.63 0.03 3.66
C PHE A 16 -11.80 0.80 2.35
N LEU A 17 -10.77 0.80 1.52
CA LEU A 17 -10.78 1.40 0.21
C LEU A 17 -11.18 0.35 -0.82
N GLN A 18 -12.06 0.71 -1.75
CA GLN A 18 -12.47 -0.19 -2.82
C GLN A 18 -12.57 0.58 -4.13
N ARG A 19 -11.93 0.06 -5.18
CA ARG A 19 -11.98 0.65 -6.54
C ARG A 19 -11.59 2.13 -6.58
N CYS A 20 -10.60 2.50 -5.77
CA CYS A 20 -10.07 3.86 -5.67
C CYS A 20 -8.79 4.01 -6.50
N ARG A 21 -8.46 5.26 -6.87
CA ARG A 21 -7.24 5.58 -7.63
C ARG A 21 -6.45 6.68 -6.95
N PHE A 22 -5.19 6.40 -6.62
CA PHE A 22 -4.23 7.32 -6.03
C PHE A 22 -3.06 7.52 -6.97
N SER A 23 -2.95 8.72 -7.55
CA SER A 23 -1.97 8.98 -8.60
C SER A 23 -1.34 10.37 -8.52
N GLY A 24 -0.02 10.43 -8.72
CA GLY A 24 0.75 11.67 -8.78
C GLY A 24 1.08 12.29 -7.41
N TRP A 25 1.21 11.50 -6.35
CA TRP A 25 1.51 11.99 -4.99
C TRP A 25 2.94 11.68 -4.55
N ARG A 26 3.43 12.35 -3.50
CA ARG A 26 4.61 11.82 -2.80
C ARG A 26 4.25 10.50 -2.13
N THR A 27 3.12 10.45 -1.43
CA THR A 27 2.58 9.20 -0.88
C THR A 27 1.14 9.05 -1.30
N GLY A 28 0.79 7.97 -2.01
CA GLY A 28 -0.58 7.70 -2.43
C GLY A 28 -1.50 7.53 -1.22
N VAL A 29 -1.20 6.53 -0.39
CA VAL A 29 -1.89 6.26 0.88
C VAL A 29 -0.87 6.12 2.01
N LEU A 30 -1.06 6.86 3.10
CA LEU A 30 -0.27 6.78 4.33
C LEU A 30 -1.10 6.17 5.47
N VAL A 31 -0.60 5.07 6.03
CA VAL A 31 -1.19 4.31 7.13
C VAL A 31 -0.37 4.57 8.41
N GLN A 32 -0.78 5.56 9.21
CA GLN A 32 0.00 6.10 10.35
C GLN A 32 -0.63 5.91 11.75
N ASP A 33 -1.96 6.08 11.90
CA ASP A 33 -2.63 6.10 13.21
C ASP A 33 -3.62 4.93 13.39
N THR A 34 -3.92 4.25 12.29
CA THR A 34 -4.95 3.22 12.20
C THR A 34 -4.65 2.30 11.03
N TRP A 35 -5.59 1.40 10.68
CA TRP A 35 -5.47 0.52 9.53
C TRP A 35 -6.21 1.03 8.30
N VAL A 36 -5.62 0.82 7.13
CA VAL A 36 -6.26 0.97 5.83
C VAL A 36 -6.09 -0.32 5.05
N SER A 37 -7.21 -0.95 4.69
CA SER A 37 -7.23 -2.05 3.72
C SER A 37 -7.66 -1.49 2.36
N ALA A 38 -7.22 -2.10 1.27
CA ALA A 38 -7.56 -1.67 -0.09
C ALA A 38 -7.77 -2.89 -0.97
N PHE A 39 -8.88 -2.91 -1.73
CA PHE A 39 -9.16 -3.90 -2.78
C PHE A 39 -9.45 -3.19 -4.11
N ASP A 40 -9.02 -3.80 -5.21
CA ASP A 40 -9.21 -3.31 -6.59
C ASP A 40 -8.78 -1.85 -6.76
N CYS A 41 -7.82 -1.38 -5.98
CA CYS A 41 -7.34 0.00 -6.00
C CYS A 41 -6.12 0.14 -6.91
N THR A 42 -5.92 1.34 -7.47
CA THR A 42 -4.75 1.65 -8.30
C THR A 42 -3.90 2.71 -7.64
N PHE A 43 -2.62 2.40 -7.44
CA PHE A 43 -1.58 3.27 -6.94
C PHE A 43 -0.57 3.49 -8.05
N GLU A 44 -0.49 4.70 -8.61
CA GLU A 44 0.39 4.93 -9.75
C GLU A 44 1.05 6.28 -9.85
N GLU A 45 2.27 6.30 -10.38
CA GLU A 45 3.05 7.54 -10.57
C GLU A 45 3.24 8.31 -9.25
N ASN A 46 3.36 7.59 -8.12
CA ASN A 46 3.67 8.18 -6.83
C ASN A 46 5.15 7.95 -6.48
N GLU A 47 5.73 8.78 -5.60
CA GLU A 47 7.05 8.44 -5.02
C GLU A 47 6.91 7.17 -4.16
N ILE A 48 5.87 7.09 -3.32
CA ILE A 48 5.46 5.91 -2.58
C ILE A 48 3.97 5.62 -2.84
N GLY A 49 3.60 4.42 -3.27
CA GLY A 49 2.21 4.03 -3.50
C GLY A 49 1.43 3.90 -2.18
N LEU A 50 1.80 2.92 -1.36
CA LEU A 50 1.18 2.61 -0.07
C LEU A 50 2.27 2.53 1.03
N HIS A 51 2.13 3.34 2.08
CA HIS A 51 3.13 3.45 3.15
C HIS A 51 2.53 3.07 4.50
N PHE A 52 3.06 2.02 5.12
CA PHE A 52 2.77 1.63 6.50
C PHE A 52 3.82 2.19 7.45
N ASN A 53 3.36 3.00 8.41
CA ASN A 53 4.22 3.61 9.41
C ASN A 53 3.51 3.75 10.75
N HIS A 54 2.97 2.65 11.27
CA HIS A 54 2.19 2.66 12.50
C HIS A 54 2.51 1.47 13.41
N ASP A 55 2.35 1.69 14.71
CA ASP A 55 2.59 0.69 15.77
C ASP A 55 1.29 0.23 16.44
N SER A 56 0.14 0.73 16.00
CA SER A 56 -1.17 0.44 16.61
C SER A 56 -2.30 0.32 15.60
N GLY A 57 -3.20 -0.62 15.84
CA GLY A 57 -4.33 -0.92 14.95
C GLY A 57 -4.37 -2.40 14.63
N ASN A 58 -5.52 -2.87 14.16
CA ASN A 58 -5.68 -4.22 13.63
C ASN A 58 -6.28 -4.12 12.23
N PRO A 59 -5.88 -5.02 11.31
CA PRO A 59 -6.44 -5.08 9.98
C PRO A 59 -7.96 -5.18 9.99
N MET A 60 -8.60 -4.48 9.05
CA MET A 60 -9.97 -4.85 8.65
C MET A 60 -9.91 -6.10 7.76
N ASP A 61 -8.92 -6.12 6.88
CA ASP A 61 -8.46 -7.25 6.09
C ASP A 61 -6.95 -7.07 5.86
N SER A 62 -6.17 -8.16 5.91
CA SER A 62 -4.72 -8.14 5.66
C SER A 62 -4.37 -8.38 4.19
N ARG A 63 -5.36 -8.64 3.35
CA ARG A 63 -5.21 -8.83 1.91
C ARG A 63 -5.30 -7.48 1.19
N TYR A 64 -4.53 -7.34 0.11
CA TYR A 64 -4.57 -6.22 -0.83
C TYR A 64 -4.95 -6.77 -2.20
N MET A 65 -6.18 -7.28 -2.28
CA MET A 65 -6.67 -8.10 -3.39
C MET A 65 -6.93 -7.26 -4.65
N GLY A 66 -6.38 -7.70 -5.79
CA GLY A 66 -6.60 -7.04 -7.08
C GLY A 66 -6.01 -5.63 -7.19
N ASP A 67 -5.18 -5.22 -6.22
CA ASP A 67 -4.57 -3.91 -6.21
C ASP A 67 -3.48 -3.80 -7.30
N VAL A 68 -3.43 -2.67 -7.98
CA VAL A 68 -2.46 -2.37 -9.03
C VAL A 68 -1.50 -1.30 -8.56
N PHE A 69 -0.21 -1.63 -8.53
CA PHE A 69 0.88 -0.72 -8.22
C PHE A 69 1.75 -0.50 -9.45
N ARG A 70 1.66 0.69 -10.06
CA ARG A 70 2.27 0.96 -11.35
C ARG A 70 3.13 2.22 -11.37
N ASN A 71 4.36 2.12 -11.89
CA ASN A 71 5.23 3.29 -12.10
C ASN A 71 5.45 4.14 -10.83
N ASN A 72 5.46 3.53 -9.64
CA ASN A 72 5.80 4.24 -8.40
C ASN A 72 7.31 4.19 -8.17
N GLY A 73 7.86 5.13 -7.40
CA GLY A 73 9.23 5.02 -6.90
C GLY A 73 9.38 3.77 -6.03
N THR A 74 8.52 3.65 -5.02
CA THR A 74 8.30 2.45 -4.22
C THR A 74 6.80 2.13 -4.21
N ALA A 75 6.38 0.93 -4.61
CA ALA A 75 4.96 0.58 -4.63
C ALA A 75 4.40 0.41 -3.21
N VAL A 76 5.01 -0.45 -2.40
CA VAL A 76 4.64 -0.66 -0.99
C VAL A 76 5.85 -0.46 -0.08
N LEU A 77 5.73 0.44 0.89
CA LEU A 77 6.74 0.66 1.94
C LEU A 77 6.19 0.20 3.29
N LEU A 78 6.82 -0.82 3.87
CA LEU A 78 6.52 -1.32 5.21
C LEU A 78 7.61 -0.84 6.17
N GLU A 79 7.43 0.37 6.71
CA GLU A 79 8.37 0.95 7.67
C GLU A 79 8.08 0.45 9.09
N ARG A 80 6.80 0.48 9.50
CA ARG A 80 6.28 -0.14 10.72
C ARG A 80 4.85 -0.62 10.49
N VAL A 81 4.56 -1.85 10.93
CA VAL A 81 3.26 -2.52 10.81
C VAL A 81 2.90 -3.12 12.16
N SER A 82 1.69 -2.89 12.66
CA SER A 82 1.29 -3.32 14.01
C SER A 82 0.80 -4.77 14.11
N THR A 83 0.38 -5.36 12.99
CA THR A 83 -0.19 -6.72 12.98
C THR A 83 0.90 -7.78 12.93
N LYS A 84 0.59 -8.96 13.47
CA LYS A 84 1.40 -10.18 13.30
C LYS A 84 0.85 -11.09 12.20
N GLU A 85 -0.33 -10.79 11.68
CA GLU A 85 -0.90 -11.50 10.54
C GLU A 85 -0.07 -11.19 9.29
N SER A 86 0.15 -12.20 8.45
CA SER A 86 0.79 -12.01 7.16
C SER A 86 -0.06 -11.07 6.28
N LEU A 87 0.60 -10.14 5.59
CA LEU A 87 -0.06 -9.32 4.57
C LEU A 87 0.04 -10.06 3.24
N SER A 88 -1.06 -10.20 2.52
CA SER A 88 -1.05 -10.87 1.23
C SER A 88 -1.54 -9.99 0.11
N PHE A 89 -1.05 -10.28 -1.10
CA PHE A 89 -1.31 -9.47 -2.29
C PHE A 89 -1.91 -10.31 -3.43
N PRO A 90 -3.07 -10.97 -3.19
CA PRO A 90 -3.64 -11.86 -4.18
C PRO A 90 -4.14 -11.09 -5.39
N GLU A 91 -3.80 -11.56 -6.59
CA GLU A 91 -4.13 -10.93 -7.87
C GLU A 91 -3.59 -9.49 -8.01
N ALA A 92 -2.68 -9.08 -7.12
CA ALA A 92 -2.05 -7.77 -7.21
C ALA A 92 -1.03 -7.73 -8.35
N VAL A 93 -0.92 -6.57 -8.99
CA VAL A 93 0.04 -6.35 -10.08
C VAL A 93 1.02 -5.26 -9.69
N PHE A 94 2.30 -5.58 -9.72
CA PHE A 94 3.42 -4.66 -9.54
C PHE A 94 4.15 -4.50 -10.87
N SER A 95 4.14 -3.30 -11.45
CA SER A 95 4.67 -3.08 -12.80
C SER A 95 5.39 -1.75 -12.93
N GLY A 96 6.63 -1.78 -13.39
CA GLY A 96 7.42 -0.57 -13.67
C GLY A 96 7.75 0.28 -12.45
N ASN A 97 7.63 -0.26 -11.22
CA ASN A 97 8.03 0.45 -10.02
C ASN A 97 9.56 0.45 -9.88
N GLY A 98 10.13 1.46 -9.21
CA GLY A 98 11.54 1.44 -8.84
C GLY A 98 11.86 0.38 -7.78
N THR A 99 10.90 0.11 -6.89
CA THR A 99 10.93 -0.97 -5.90
C THR A 99 9.50 -1.42 -5.64
N ASP A 100 9.20 -2.70 -5.85
CA ASP A 100 7.83 -3.20 -5.65
C ASP A 100 7.44 -3.23 -4.18
N ILE A 101 8.28 -3.81 -3.33
CA ILE A 101 8.04 -3.87 -1.88
C ILE A 101 9.34 -3.60 -1.14
N ASP A 102 9.35 -2.52 -0.34
CA ASP A 102 10.41 -2.19 0.61
C ASP A 102 9.93 -2.58 2.03
N ASN A 103 10.33 -3.76 2.49
CA ASN A 103 9.94 -4.29 3.79
C ASN A 103 11.05 -4.10 4.84
N ARG A 104 10.98 -2.99 5.58
CA ARG A 104 12.01 -2.59 6.54
C ARG A 104 11.80 -3.17 7.93
N CYS A 105 10.56 -3.52 8.28
CA CYS A 105 10.23 -4.08 9.58
C CYS A 105 10.19 -5.62 9.63
N GLY A 106 10.44 -6.30 8.50
CA GLY A 106 10.39 -7.77 8.43
C GLY A 106 8.98 -8.34 8.59
N GLN A 107 7.96 -7.58 8.19
CA GLN A 107 6.57 -8.01 8.19
C GLN A 107 6.43 -9.30 7.34
N GLU A 108 5.69 -10.29 7.83
CA GLU A 108 5.43 -11.50 7.04
C GLU A 108 4.54 -11.16 5.84
N LEU A 109 4.90 -11.68 4.67
CA LEU A 109 4.23 -11.44 3.40
C LEU A 109 3.90 -12.75 2.68
N ASP A 110 2.70 -12.83 2.12
CA ASP A 110 2.33 -13.84 1.13
C ASP A 110 2.15 -13.19 -0.24
N LEU A 111 3.11 -13.50 -1.13
CA LEU A 111 3.21 -12.96 -2.48
C LEU A 111 2.96 -14.04 -3.54
N SER A 112 2.46 -15.21 -3.13
CA SER A 112 2.31 -16.37 -4.03
C SER A 112 1.36 -16.12 -5.21
N GLU A 113 0.43 -15.18 -5.05
CA GLU A 113 -0.59 -14.81 -6.04
C GLU A 113 -0.40 -13.39 -6.60
N ALA A 114 0.75 -12.75 -6.32
CA ALA A 114 1.10 -11.45 -6.88
C ALA A 114 1.89 -11.59 -8.21
N THR A 115 1.67 -10.67 -9.14
CA THR A 115 2.41 -10.58 -10.40
C THR A 115 3.40 -9.41 -10.35
N PHE A 116 4.65 -9.66 -10.78
CA PHE A 116 5.73 -8.67 -10.83
C PHE A 116 6.28 -8.57 -12.27
N GLU A 117 6.34 -7.35 -12.82
CA GLU A 117 6.70 -7.06 -14.22
C GLU A 117 7.85 -6.05 -14.38
#